data_AF-A0A851XTX3-F1
#
_entry.id   AF-A0A851XTX3-F1
#
_cell.length_a   1.000
_cell.length_b   1.000
_cell.length_c   1.000
_cell.angle_alpha   90.00
_cell.angle_beta   90.00
_cell.angle_gamma   90.00
#
_symmetry.space_group_name_H-M   'P 1'
#
loop_
_entity.id
_entity.type
_entity.pdbx_description
1 polymer ?
#
loop_
_entity_poly.entity_id
_entity_poly.type
_entity_poly.pdbx_seq_one_letter_code
_entity_poly.pdbx_strand_id
1 'polypeptide(L)'
;ENVFNIIGAFDIPRYIYNSERKKFLPLSMTNFPVPNLFGTARDKAELFRERYSILQQRTHRHELFTPPAVVSHPDESRSKFQLKTIETLLGNTAKVGELIVLGMITQLKEGKFFLEDPTGVVQLDLSKAISFFGDFHSGLYTESCFVLAEGWYEDEVFHVNAFGFPPTEPSANTRAFYGNINFFGGPSSTSLNAEKDNEGNGYTHRYSLFPGYSAAPPTCFFFCGNFSSAPYGKNQIRSLKGSLKALADIICEYPSIHKSSRFVFVPGPEDPGPGSILPRPPLAENITQDFRQLVPFSVFTTNPCRIQYCTQEIIIFREDLVNKMCRNCVRFPSSNMDIPNHFVKTILSQGHLTPLPLYVSPVYWAYDYSLRVYPVPDVLVIADKYDPFTVTNTDCVCINPGSFPRSGFSFKVFYPSNKTVED
;
A
#
# COMPACT_ATOMS: atom_id res chain seq x y z
N GLU A 1 22.86 -16.30 0.34
CA GLU A 1 22.04 -15.30 1.07
C GLU A 1 20.75 -15.96 1.54
N ASN A 2 20.09 -15.44 2.59
CA ASN A 2 18.82 -16.00 3.04
C ASN A 2 17.74 -15.72 1.99
N VAL A 3 17.20 -16.80 1.40
CA VAL A 3 16.24 -16.77 0.29
C VAL A 3 14.86 -16.21 0.68
N PHE A 4 14.55 -16.17 1.98
CA PHE A 4 13.26 -15.73 2.51
C PHE A 4 13.53 -14.86 3.75
N ASN A 5 13.13 -13.60 3.71
CA ASN A 5 13.32 -12.63 4.79
C ASN A 5 12.00 -11.94 5.13
N ILE A 6 11.78 -11.73 6.43
CA ILE A 6 10.63 -11.01 6.98
C ILE A 6 11.15 -9.67 7.48
N ILE A 7 10.55 -8.59 6.99
CA ILE A 7 10.99 -7.22 7.25
C ILE A 7 9.84 -6.51 7.97
N GLY A 8 10.09 -6.10 9.21
CA GLY A 8 9.16 -5.30 9.99
C GLY A 8 9.07 -3.88 9.45
N ALA A 9 7.94 -3.21 9.66
CA ALA A 9 7.69 -1.85 9.18
C ALA A 9 8.68 -0.82 9.77
N PHE A 10 9.14 -1.04 11.00
CA PHE A 10 10.14 -0.20 11.67
C PHE A 10 11.57 -0.45 11.18
N ASP A 11 11.79 -1.56 10.46
CA ASP A 11 13.09 -1.94 9.89
C ASP A 11 13.21 -1.58 8.39
N ILE A 12 12.15 -1.02 7.80
CA ILE A 12 12.16 -0.57 6.41
C ILE A 12 13.18 0.57 6.27
N PRO A 13 14.10 0.52 5.29
CA PRO A 13 15.09 1.56 5.10
C PRO A 13 14.42 2.87 4.67
N ARG A 14 14.74 3.96 5.37
CA ARG A 14 14.20 5.28 5.05
C ARG A 14 15.05 5.96 3.97
N TYR A 15 14.41 6.27 2.84
CA TYR A 15 14.96 7.05 1.75
C TYR A 15 14.17 8.34 1.55
N ILE A 16 14.89 9.45 1.36
CA ILE A 16 14.34 10.77 1.10
C ILE A 16 14.58 11.13 -0.36
N TYR A 17 13.54 11.55 -1.07
CA TYR A 17 13.68 12.05 -2.43
C TYR A 17 14.30 13.45 -2.41
N ASN A 18 15.38 13.65 -3.15
CA ASN A 18 15.98 14.96 -3.37
C ASN A 18 15.63 15.44 -4.79
N SER A 19 14.86 16.52 -4.87
CA SER A 19 14.35 17.08 -6.13
C SER A 19 15.45 17.67 -7.02
N GLU A 20 16.49 18.27 -6.43
CA GLU A 20 17.62 18.85 -7.17
C GLU A 20 18.45 17.77 -7.87
N ARG A 21 18.78 16.70 -7.13
CA ARG A 21 19.56 15.56 -7.62
C ARG A 21 18.71 14.54 -8.37
N LYS A 22 17.39 14.66 -8.29
CA LYS A 22 16.40 13.69 -8.81
C LYS A 22 16.69 12.25 -8.38
N LYS A 23 17.09 12.07 -7.12
CA LYS A 23 17.52 10.76 -6.56
C LYS A 23 16.97 10.56 -5.16
N PHE A 24 16.77 9.30 -4.80
CA PHE A 24 16.55 8.90 -3.42
C PHE A 24 17.89 8.80 -2.68
N LEU A 25 17.97 9.43 -1.52
CA LEU A 25 19.13 9.41 -0.65
C LEU A 25 18.78 8.65 0.63
N PRO A 26 19.66 7.75 1.12
CA PRO A 26 19.50 7.16 2.45
C PRO A 26 19.36 8.26 3.51
N LEU A 27 18.54 8.04 4.54
CA LEU A 27 18.32 9.03 5.61
C LEU A 27 19.64 9.57 6.20
N SER A 28 20.63 8.69 6.39
CA SER A 28 21.97 9.03 6.90
C SER A 28 22.76 10.02 6.03
N MET A 29 22.37 10.21 4.77
CA MET A 29 22.96 11.16 3.83
C MET A 29 22.14 12.45 3.70
N THR A 30 21.20 12.69 4.61
CA THR A 30 20.32 13.86 4.58
C THR A 30 20.28 14.56 5.93
N ASN A 31 19.71 15.77 5.95
CA ASN A 31 19.50 16.54 7.18
C ASN A 31 18.15 16.22 7.86
N PHE A 32 17.45 15.17 7.42
CA PHE A 32 16.17 14.77 8.02
C PHE A 32 16.42 14.03 9.34
N PRO A 33 15.59 14.27 10.37
CA PRO A 33 15.75 13.61 11.66
C PRO A 33 15.41 12.12 11.59
N VAL A 34 16.00 11.33 12.49
CA VAL A 34 15.63 9.93 12.71
C VAL A 34 14.16 9.86 13.17
N PRO A 35 13.34 8.94 12.63
CA PRO A 35 11.93 8.87 12.96
C PRO A 35 11.68 8.45 14.41
N ASN A 36 10.73 9.13 15.07
CA ASN A 36 10.28 8.82 16.42
C ASN A 36 8.76 8.63 16.43
N LEU A 37 8.24 7.82 17.35
CA LEU A 37 6.79 7.59 17.49
C LEU A 37 6.06 8.91 17.79
N PHE A 38 6.65 9.74 18.65
CA PHE A 38 6.15 11.07 19.00
C PHE A 38 6.84 12.13 18.13
N GLY A 39 6.38 12.24 16.89
CA GLY A 39 6.88 13.23 15.94
C GLY A 39 6.54 14.67 16.34
N THR A 40 7.27 15.60 15.74
CA THR A 40 7.02 17.05 15.82
C THR A 40 5.88 17.48 14.90
N ALA A 41 5.38 18.71 15.05
CA ALA A 41 4.42 19.28 14.11
C ALA A 41 4.96 19.30 12.65
N ARG A 42 6.29 19.41 12.49
CA ARG A 42 6.93 19.33 11.17
C ARG A 42 6.79 17.94 10.56
N ASP A 43 6.94 16.87 11.33
CA ASP A 43 6.79 15.50 10.82
C ASP A 43 5.37 15.26 10.27
N LYS A 44 4.35 15.86 10.89
CA LYS A 44 2.97 15.82 10.38
C LYS A 44 2.83 16.48 8.99
N ALA A 45 3.51 17.61 8.77
CA ALA A 45 3.49 18.30 7.49
C ALA A 45 4.31 17.56 6.43
N GLU A 46 5.49 17.06 6.80
CA GLU A 46 6.38 16.32 5.90
C GLU A 46 5.74 15.02 5.41
N LEU A 47 4.88 14.38 6.20
CA LEU A 47 4.08 13.22 5.77
C LEU A 47 3.38 13.47 4.42
N PHE A 48 2.58 14.54 4.33
CA PHE A 48 1.82 14.83 3.10
C PHE A 48 2.72 15.37 1.99
N ARG A 49 3.78 16.12 2.34
CA ARG A 49 4.77 16.61 1.36
C ARG A 49 5.58 15.48 0.73
N GLU A 50 5.97 14.47 1.49
CA GLU A 50 6.66 13.29 0.98
C GLU A 50 5.74 12.50 0.05
N ARG A 51 4.48 12.26 0.43
CA ARG A 51 3.47 11.62 -0.44
C ARG A 51 3.31 12.37 -1.77
N TYR A 52 3.16 13.69 -1.72
CA TYR A 52 3.10 14.54 -2.91
C TYR A 52 4.36 14.40 -3.77
N SER A 53 5.55 14.54 -3.16
CA SER A 53 6.83 14.57 -3.87
C SER A 53 7.11 13.26 -4.62
N ILE A 54 6.74 12.12 -4.03
CA ILE A 54 6.89 10.79 -4.65
C ILE A 54 5.99 10.67 -5.87
N LEU A 55 4.74 11.14 -5.78
CA LEU A 55 3.80 11.10 -6.89
C LEU A 55 4.14 12.11 -7.98
N GLN A 56 4.63 13.29 -7.60
CA GLN A 56 5.08 14.33 -8.51
C GLN A 56 6.28 13.85 -9.35
N GLN A 57 7.33 13.33 -8.70
CA GLN A 57 8.49 12.82 -9.46
C GLN A 57 8.13 11.66 -10.37
N ARG A 58 7.20 10.78 -9.94
CA ARG A 58 6.74 9.64 -10.74
C ARG A 58 5.94 10.11 -11.95
N THR A 59 5.04 11.07 -11.75
CA THR A 59 4.21 11.64 -12.81
C THR A 59 5.06 12.36 -13.86
N HIS A 60 6.03 13.16 -13.45
CA HIS A 60 6.93 13.86 -14.39
C HIS A 60 7.79 12.93 -15.26
N ARG A 61 8.00 11.68 -14.83
CA ARG A 61 8.75 10.68 -15.61
C ARG A 61 7.86 9.85 -16.54
N HIS A 62 6.54 10.02 -16.48
CA HIS A 62 5.62 9.37 -17.39
C HIS A 62 5.67 10.04 -18.77
N GLU A 63 5.56 9.26 -19.85
CA GLU A 63 5.72 9.71 -21.24
C GLU A 63 4.81 10.90 -21.61
N LEU A 64 3.58 10.90 -21.09
CA LEU A 64 2.59 11.96 -21.30
C LEU A 64 2.97 13.31 -20.67
N PHE A 65 3.91 13.34 -19.71
CA PHE A 65 4.32 14.53 -18.96
C PHE A 65 5.79 14.89 -19.16
N THR A 66 6.53 14.11 -19.97
CA THR A 66 7.96 14.34 -20.21
C THR A 66 8.14 15.33 -21.37
N PRO A 67 8.98 16.38 -21.28
CA PRO A 67 9.21 17.31 -22.40
C PRO A 67 9.61 16.60 -23.72
N PRO A 68 9.31 17.16 -24.91
CA PRO A 68 9.79 16.61 -26.18
C PRO A 68 11.32 16.48 -26.18
N ALA A 69 11.83 15.36 -26.69
CA ALA A 69 13.26 15.28 -27.01
C ALA A 69 13.58 16.25 -28.14
N VAL A 70 14.78 16.85 -28.13
CA VAL A 70 15.23 17.86 -29.12
C VAL A 70 15.21 17.34 -30.57
N VAL A 71 15.10 16.03 -30.77
CA VAL A 71 15.00 15.36 -32.07
C VAL A 71 13.70 14.55 -32.12
N SER A 72 12.56 15.21 -32.31
CA SER A 72 11.27 14.53 -32.53
C SER A 72 10.89 14.57 -34.01
N HIS A 73 10.58 13.40 -34.59
CA HIS A 73 10.00 13.29 -35.93
C HIS A 73 8.60 13.94 -35.97
N PRO A 74 8.14 14.45 -37.13
CA PRO A 74 6.88 15.21 -37.24
C PRO A 74 5.60 14.47 -36.81
N ASP A 75 5.64 13.14 -36.68
CA ASP A 75 4.48 12.28 -36.37
C ASP A 75 4.23 12.04 -34.87
N GLU A 76 5.05 12.55 -33.95
CA GLU A 76 4.86 12.41 -32.50
C GLU A 76 4.16 13.62 -31.85
N SER A 77 3.19 14.26 -32.51
CA SER A 77 2.40 15.35 -31.93
C SER A 77 1.28 14.85 -31.00
N ARG A 78 1.56 13.89 -30.09
CA ARG A 78 0.63 13.64 -28.97
C ARG A 78 0.70 14.85 -28.03
N SER A 79 -0.46 15.42 -27.70
CA SER A 79 -0.58 16.53 -26.74
C SER A 79 0.04 16.11 -25.41
N LYS A 80 1.22 16.64 -25.11
CA LYS A 80 1.89 16.40 -23.84
C LYS A 80 1.26 17.28 -22.77
N PHE A 81 0.99 16.71 -21.61
CA PHE A 81 0.41 17.40 -20.48
C PHE A 81 1.50 18.13 -19.70
N GLN A 82 1.23 19.38 -19.31
CA GLN A 82 2.11 20.14 -18.43
C GLN A 82 1.40 20.39 -17.10
N LEU A 83 2.00 19.89 -16.01
CA LEU A 83 1.50 20.17 -14.66
C LEU A 83 1.71 21.65 -14.32
N LYS A 84 0.70 22.26 -13.70
CA LYS A 84 0.78 23.57 -13.05
C LYS A 84 0.69 23.40 -11.53
N THR A 85 1.34 24.31 -10.81
CA THR A 85 1.25 24.43 -9.35
C THR A 85 0.06 25.29 -8.95
N ILE A 86 -0.47 25.12 -7.75
CA ILE A 86 -1.61 25.91 -7.27
C ILE A 86 -1.25 27.40 -7.16
N GLU A 87 -0.02 27.74 -6.75
CA GLU A 87 0.45 29.14 -6.77
C GLU A 87 0.33 29.80 -8.16
N THR A 88 0.49 29.03 -9.25
CA THR A 88 0.38 29.55 -10.61
C THR A 88 -1.07 29.94 -10.93
N LEU A 89 -2.04 29.22 -10.39
CA LEU A 89 -3.46 29.55 -10.53
C LEU A 89 -3.77 30.79 -9.70
N LEU A 90 -3.42 30.78 -8.41
CA LEU A 90 -3.71 31.88 -7.48
C LEU A 90 -3.01 33.20 -7.87
N GLY A 91 -1.87 33.13 -8.57
CA GLY A 91 -1.18 34.30 -9.11
C GLY A 91 -1.83 34.93 -10.33
N ASN A 92 -2.83 34.28 -10.95
CA ASN A 92 -3.56 34.82 -12.09
C ASN A 92 -4.86 35.49 -11.67
N THR A 93 -5.05 36.74 -12.09
CA THR A 93 -6.30 37.49 -11.91
C THR A 93 -7.31 37.30 -13.03
N ALA A 94 -6.87 36.70 -14.16
CA ALA A 94 -7.70 36.42 -15.32
C ALA A 94 -8.05 34.92 -15.38
N LYS A 95 -9.10 34.59 -16.13
CA LYS A 95 -9.47 33.22 -16.44
C LYS A 95 -8.27 32.48 -17.07
N VAL A 96 -7.87 31.37 -16.44
CA VAL A 96 -6.91 30.43 -17.01
C VAL A 96 -7.69 29.30 -17.66
N GLY A 97 -7.36 29.00 -18.91
CA GLY A 97 -8.00 27.93 -19.68
C GLY A 97 -7.65 26.53 -19.16
N GLU A 98 -7.66 25.56 -20.07
CA GLU A 98 -7.41 24.16 -19.73
C GLU A 98 -6.01 23.95 -19.12
N LEU A 99 -5.99 23.35 -17.93
CA LEU A 99 -4.78 23.08 -17.17
C LEU A 99 -4.95 21.81 -16.34
N ILE A 100 -3.82 21.21 -15.95
CA ILE A 100 -3.78 20.01 -15.11
C ILE A 100 -2.94 20.30 -13.86
N VAL A 101 -3.51 20.04 -12.69
CA VAL A 101 -2.84 20.20 -11.40
C VAL A 101 -2.74 18.84 -10.71
N LEU A 102 -1.55 18.48 -10.24
CA LEU A 102 -1.39 17.42 -9.26
C LEU A 102 -1.63 18.01 -7.88
N GLY A 103 -2.55 17.45 -7.11
CA GLY A 103 -2.79 17.88 -5.73
C GLY A 103 -3.60 16.90 -4.92
N MET A 104 -3.64 17.12 -3.60
CA MET A 104 -4.38 16.32 -2.64
C MET A 104 -5.81 16.86 -2.48
N ILE A 105 -6.81 15.99 -2.55
CA ILE A 105 -8.20 16.36 -2.25
C ILE A 105 -8.35 16.53 -0.74
N THR A 106 -8.86 17.66 -0.28
CA THR A 106 -9.19 17.91 1.12
C THR A 106 -10.61 18.44 1.28
N GLN A 107 -11.24 18.15 2.42
CA GLN A 107 -12.56 18.69 2.76
C GLN A 107 -12.45 19.54 4.02
N LEU A 108 -12.17 20.83 3.86
CA LEU A 108 -11.97 21.75 5.00
C LEU A 108 -13.30 22.17 5.65
N LYS A 109 -14.40 22.11 4.89
CA LYS A 109 -15.77 22.39 5.34
C LYS A 109 -16.71 21.36 4.71
N GLU A 110 -17.76 20.98 5.42
CA GLU A 110 -18.78 20.06 4.92
C GLU A 110 -19.26 20.49 3.52
N GLY A 111 -19.21 19.56 2.56
CA GLY A 111 -19.62 19.79 1.17
C GLY A 111 -18.69 20.70 0.33
N LYS A 112 -17.60 21.24 0.88
CA LYS A 112 -16.62 22.07 0.15
C LYS A 112 -15.28 21.36 0.03
N PHE A 113 -14.94 21.01 -1.20
CA PHE A 113 -13.67 20.37 -1.52
C PHE A 113 -12.63 21.40 -1.95
N PHE A 114 -11.38 21.08 -1.65
CA PHE A 114 -10.21 21.85 -2.00
C PHE A 114 -9.16 20.92 -2.60
N LEU A 115 -8.27 21.51 -3.38
CA LEU A 115 -7.05 20.86 -3.84
C LEU A 115 -5.87 21.53 -3.15
N GLU A 116 -4.94 20.73 -2.64
CA GLU A 116 -3.76 21.20 -1.92
C GLU A 116 -2.47 20.63 -2.53
N ASP A 117 -1.46 21.48 -2.70
CA ASP A 117 -0.10 21.12 -3.05
C ASP A 117 0.88 21.89 -2.14
N PRO A 118 2.21 21.67 -2.22
CA PRO A 118 3.15 22.40 -1.37
C PRO A 118 3.15 23.93 -1.55
N THR A 119 2.53 24.45 -2.61
CA THR A 119 2.52 25.87 -2.98
C THR A 119 1.25 26.60 -2.55
N GLY A 120 0.14 25.88 -2.31
CA GLY A 120 -1.09 26.50 -1.85
C GLY A 120 -2.29 25.58 -1.81
N VAL A 121 -3.46 26.20 -1.61
CA VAL A 121 -4.77 25.55 -1.58
C VAL A 121 -5.75 26.34 -2.44
N VAL A 122 -6.56 25.64 -3.24
CA VAL A 122 -7.59 26.26 -4.10
C VAL A 122 -8.92 25.54 -3.92
N GLN A 123 -10.02 26.31 -3.91
CA GLN A 123 -11.36 25.73 -3.80
C GLN A 123 -11.72 25.02 -5.11
N LEU A 124 -12.32 23.83 -4.99
CA LEU A 124 -12.79 23.05 -6.14
C LEU A 124 -14.28 23.26 -6.38
N ASP A 125 -14.63 23.43 -7.65
CA ASP A 125 -15.99 23.22 -8.15
C ASP A 125 -16.04 21.91 -8.94
N LEU A 126 -16.77 20.93 -8.40
CA LEU A 126 -16.93 19.59 -8.97
C LEU A 126 -18.24 19.42 -9.76
N SER A 127 -19.06 20.47 -9.86
CA SER A 127 -20.40 20.39 -10.49
C SER A 127 -20.35 19.95 -11.96
N LYS A 128 -19.31 20.37 -12.70
CA LYS A 128 -19.11 20.03 -14.11
C LYS A 128 -18.50 18.65 -14.34
N ALA A 129 -17.52 18.26 -13.53
CA ALA A 129 -16.96 16.91 -13.58
C ALA A 129 -18.02 15.81 -13.38
N ILE A 130 -19.10 16.16 -12.69
CA ILE A 130 -20.24 15.28 -12.44
C ILE A 130 -21.23 15.20 -13.61
N SER A 131 -21.34 16.25 -14.44
CA SER A 131 -22.41 16.38 -15.44
C SER A 131 -21.99 16.08 -16.89
N PHE A 132 -20.72 16.29 -17.26
CA PHE A 132 -20.28 16.17 -18.66
C PHE A 132 -19.66 14.81 -19.03
N PHE A 133 -18.94 14.16 -18.13
CA PHE A 133 -18.17 12.93 -18.44
C PHE A 133 -18.82 11.62 -17.94
N GLY A 134 -20.01 11.69 -17.36
CA GLY A 134 -20.73 10.53 -16.83
C GLY A 134 -20.19 10.02 -15.50
N ASP A 135 -18.88 9.97 -15.28
CA ASP A 135 -18.20 9.67 -14.00
C ASP A 135 -16.69 10.03 -14.07
N PHE A 136 -16.00 10.01 -12.92
CA PHE A 136 -14.53 10.11 -12.88
C PHE A 136 -13.84 8.89 -13.52
N HIS A 137 -12.55 9.02 -13.90
CA HIS A 137 -11.77 7.85 -14.33
C HIS A 137 -11.79 6.76 -13.25
N SER A 138 -11.67 5.48 -13.59
CA SER A 138 -11.78 4.41 -12.59
C SER A 138 -10.84 4.62 -11.39
N GLY A 139 -11.40 4.62 -10.18
CA GLY A 139 -10.70 4.70 -8.91
C GLY A 139 -11.68 4.91 -7.75
N LEU A 140 -11.21 4.72 -6.51
CA LEU A 140 -11.88 5.15 -5.28
C LEU A 140 -11.28 6.50 -4.86
N TYR A 141 -11.84 7.61 -5.33
CA TYR A 141 -11.36 8.94 -4.95
C TYR A 141 -11.83 9.27 -3.54
N THR A 142 -10.93 9.20 -2.58
CA THR A 142 -11.21 9.57 -1.19
C THR A 142 -10.68 10.95 -0.84
N GLU A 143 -11.12 11.49 0.28
CA GLU A 143 -10.36 12.55 0.93
C GLU A 143 -8.90 12.08 1.15
N SER A 144 -7.94 13.00 1.01
CA SER A 144 -6.49 12.78 1.04
C SER A 144 -5.90 11.94 -0.10
N CYS A 145 -6.68 11.58 -1.13
CA CYS A 145 -6.12 11.08 -2.38
C CYS A 145 -5.44 12.21 -3.17
N PHE A 146 -4.29 11.92 -3.75
CA PHE A 146 -3.64 12.78 -4.74
C PHE A 146 -4.19 12.48 -6.13
N VAL A 147 -4.59 13.52 -6.85
CA VAL A 147 -5.24 13.42 -8.16
C VAL A 147 -4.58 14.36 -9.15
N LEU A 148 -4.68 13.99 -10.42
CA LEU A 148 -4.55 14.88 -11.55
C LEU A 148 -5.94 15.48 -11.80
N ALA A 149 -6.08 16.74 -11.48
CA ALA A 149 -7.30 17.52 -11.67
C ALA A 149 -7.16 18.34 -12.95
N GLU A 150 -7.97 18.02 -13.94
CA GLU A 150 -8.06 18.72 -15.22
C GLU A 150 -9.25 19.68 -15.20
N GLY A 151 -9.05 20.92 -15.62
CA GLY A 151 -10.09 21.94 -15.54
C GLY A 151 -9.63 23.32 -15.98
N TRP A 152 -10.35 24.34 -15.54
CA TRP A 152 -10.05 25.75 -15.78
C TRP A 152 -10.24 26.56 -14.49
N TYR A 153 -9.57 27.70 -14.39
CA TYR A 153 -9.55 28.51 -13.17
C TYR A 153 -10.09 29.92 -13.44
N GLU A 154 -10.97 30.39 -12.57
CA GLU A 154 -11.58 31.73 -12.60
C GLU A 154 -12.03 32.12 -11.19
N ASP A 155 -11.89 33.38 -10.83
CA ASP A 155 -12.42 33.94 -9.57
C ASP A 155 -12.08 33.11 -8.31
N GLU A 156 -10.81 32.72 -8.15
CA GLU A 156 -10.30 31.92 -7.02
C GLU A 156 -10.86 30.50 -6.89
N VAL A 157 -11.57 30.03 -7.91
CA VAL A 157 -12.17 28.69 -7.97
C VAL A 157 -11.58 27.89 -9.12
N PHE A 158 -11.19 26.66 -8.83
CA PHE A 158 -10.77 25.70 -9.85
C PHE A 158 -11.93 24.79 -10.23
N HIS A 159 -12.44 24.97 -11.45
CA HIS A 159 -13.57 24.23 -11.98
C HIS A 159 -13.09 22.96 -12.67
N VAL A 160 -13.32 21.83 -12.02
CA VAL A 160 -12.83 20.52 -12.47
C VAL A 160 -13.73 19.97 -13.56
N ASN A 161 -13.10 19.53 -14.64
CA ASN A 161 -13.72 18.76 -15.72
C ASN A 161 -13.53 17.26 -15.49
N ALA A 162 -12.33 16.83 -15.07
CA ALA A 162 -12.04 15.42 -14.82
C ALA A 162 -11.04 15.23 -13.68
N PHE A 163 -11.19 14.09 -12.98
CA PHE A 163 -10.16 13.54 -12.12
C PHE A 163 -9.58 12.28 -12.74
N GLY A 164 -8.26 12.19 -12.70
CA GLY A 164 -7.50 10.96 -12.86
C GLY A 164 -6.52 10.79 -11.70
N PHE A 165 -6.06 9.57 -11.48
CA PHE A 165 -4.91 9.38 -10.60
C PHE A 165 -3.58 9.62 -11.33
N PRO A 166 -2.52 10.05 -10.62
CA PRO A 166 -1.19 10.04 -11.18
C PRO A 166 -0.83 8.63 -11.68
N PRO A 167 -0.25 8.49 -12.87
CA PRO A 167 -0.02 7.17 -13.48
C PRO A 167 0.87 6.31 -12.58
N THR A 168 0.48 5.04 -12.41
CA THR A 168 1.29 4.04 -11.70
C THR A 168 2.53 3.71 -12.52
N GLU A 169 3.68 3.60 -11.87
CA GLU A 169 4.94 3.23 -12.50
C GLU A 169 5.27 1.76 -12.20
N PRO A 170 5.46 0.91 -13.23
CA PRO A 170 5.94 -0.46 -13.04
C PRO A 170 7.28 -0.50 -12.31
N SER A 171 7.51 -1.57 -11.56
CA SER A 171 8.75 -1.78 -10.81
C SER A 171 9.99 -1.80 -11.73
N ALA A 172 9.84 -2.31 -12.95
CA ALA A 172 10.89 -2.30 -13.98
C ALA A 172 11.35 -0.87 -14.34
N ASN A 173 10.41 0.05 -14.54
CA ASN A 173 10.72 1.45 -14.86
C ASN A 173 11.39 2.16 -13.68
N THR A 174 10.92 1.86 -12.46
CA THR A 174 11.52 2.41 -11.24
C THR A 174 12.98 1.97 -11.10
N ARG A 175 13.26 0.67 -11.29
CA ARG A 175 14.62 0.10 -11.27
C ARG A 175 15.49 0.64 -12.41
N ALA A 176 14.94 0.80 -13.60
CA ALA A 176 15.68 1.37 -14.74
C ALA A 176 16.16 2.80 -14.44
N PHE A 177 15.37 3.59 -13.71
CA PHE A 177 15.71 4.97 -13.39
C PHE A 177 16.62 5.12 -12.16
N TYR A 178 16.30 4.42 -11.06
CA TYR A 178 17.01 4.56 -9.78
C TYR A 178 18.12 3.53 -9.57
N GLY A 179 18.26 2.55 -10.48
CA GLY A 179 19.18 1.43 -10.34
C GLY A 179 18.70 0.42 -9.29
N ASN A 180 19.64 -0.23 -8.63
CA ASN A 180 19.39 -1.37 -7.73
C ASN A 180 19.29 -0.96 -6.25
N ILE A 181 18.78 0.25 -5.97
CA ILE A 181 18.56 0.70 -4.59
C ILE A 181 17.57 -0.25 -3.92
N ASN A 182 17.95 -0.84 -2.77
CA ASN A 182 17.03 -1.67 -1.99
C ASN A 182 16.04 -0.79 -1.20
N PHE A 183 14.96 -0.38 -1.86
CA PHE A 183 13.83 0.30 -1.21
C PHE A 183 12.98 -0.63 -0.34
N PHE A 184 13.05 -1.94 -0.59
CA PHE A 184 12.17 -2.92 0.04
C PHE A 184 12.61 -3.25 1.46
N GLY A 185 13.93 -3.36 1.68
CA GLY A 185 14.56 -3.67 2.96
C GLY A 185 15.13 -5.09 3.00
N GLY A 186 15.48 -5.56 4.20
CA GLY A 186 16.09 -6.87 4.39
C GLY A 186 17.62 -6.84 4.35
N PRO A 187 18.27 -8.01 4.39
CA PRO A 187 19.71 -8.12 4.62
C PRO A 187 20.58 -7.69 3.42
N SER A 188 20.03 -7.70 2.21
CA SER A 188 20.77 -7.28 1.01
C SER A 188 20.91 -5.75 0.96
N SER A 189 22.07 -5.26 0.52
CA SER A 189 22.29 -3.83 0.27
C SER A 189 21.69 -3.35 -1.06
N THR A 190 21.42 -4.27 -1.98
CA THR A 190 20.86 -4.00 -3.32
C THR A 190 19.65 -4.87 -3.62
N SER A 191 18.78 -4.45 -4.54
CA SER A 191 17.70 -5.30 -5.04
C SER A 191 18.27 -6.61 -5.63
N LEU A 192 17.63 -7.74 -5.32
CA LEU A 192 18.06 -9.05 -5.81
C LEU A 192 17.63 -9.25 -7.26
N ASN A 193 18.52 -9.80 -8.08
CA ASN A 193 18.28 -10.11 -9.49
C ASN A 193 17.92 -11.59 -9.68
N ALA A 194 17.17 -11.88 -10.74
CA ALA A 194 16.56 -13.19 -10.97
C ALA A 194 17.62 -14.31 -11.04
N GLU A 195 17.68 -15.12 -9.99
CA GLU A 195 18.17 -16.49 -10.10
C GLU A 195 16.95 -17.40 -10.32
N LYS A 196 17.10 -18.39 -11.20
CA LYS A 196 16.02 -19.32 -11.54
C LYS A 196 15.59 -20.09 -10.29
N ASP A 197 14.38 -19.84 -9.82
CA ASP A 197 13.78 -20.58 -8.72
C ASP A 197 13.52 -22.04 -9.11
N ASN A 198 13.76 -22.95 -8.16
CA ASN A 198 13.46 -24.37 -8.31
C ASN A 198 11.95 -24.59 -8.49
N GLU A 199 11.59 -25.34 -9.54
CA GLU A 199 10.22 -25.74 -9.85
C GLU A 199 9.65 -26.62 -8.72
N GLY A 200 8.73 -26.05 -7.95
CA GLY A 200 7.82 -26.83 -7.11
C GLY A 200 6.62 -27.26 -7.95
N ASN A 201 6.32 -28.56 -8.00
CA ASN A 201 5.10 -29.07 -8.61
C ASN A 201 3.87 -28.49 -7.89
N GLY A 202 3.02 -27.79 -8.63
CA GLY A 202 1.72 -27.33 -8.14
C GLY A 202 0.79 -28.53 -7.92
N TYR A 203 0.36 -28.73 -6.68
CA TYR A 203 -0.66 -29.71 -6.34
C TYR A 203 -1.88 -28.98 -5.78
N THR A 204 -2.99 -29.03 -6.52
CA THR A 204 -4.27 -28.49 -6.09
C THR A 204 -4.85 -29.40 -5.00
N HIS A 205 -4.91 -28.92 -3.76
CA HIS A 205 -5.45 -29.68 -2.63
C HIS A 205 -6.66 -28.98 -2.00
N ARG A 206 -7.88 -29.43 -2.33
CA ARG A 206 -9.10 -29.14 -1.57
C ARG A 206 -9.21 -30.09 -0.37
N TYR A 207 -8.50 -29.80 0.71
CA TYR A 207 -8.64 -30.54 1.97
C TYR A 207 -8.58 -29.58 3.17
N SER A 208 -8.95 -30.07 4.35
CA SER A 208 -8.72 -29.40 5.63
C SER A 208 -7.27 -28.94 5.76
N LEU A 209 -7.02 -27.69 6.19
CA LEU A 209 -5.75 -26.97 6.04
C LEU A 209 -4.49 -27.81 6.35
N PHE A 210 -4.31 -28.29 7.58
CA PHE A 210 -3.11 -29.05 7.94
C PHE A 210 -3.09 -30.49 7.41
N PRO A 211 -4.17 -31.29 7.48
CA PRO A 211 -4.21 -32.59 6.82
C PRO A 211 -3.88 -32.54 5.33
N GLY A 212 -4.44 -31.57 4.61
CA GLY A 212 -4.27 -31.39 3.17
C GLY A 212 -2.83 -31.08 2.74
N TYR A 213 -2.14 -30.27 3.54
CA TYR A 213 -0.75 -29.90 3.29
C TYR A 213 0.27 -30.81 3.96
N SER A 214 -0.14 -31.84 4.70
CA SER A 214 0.82 -32.73 5.38
C SER A 214 1.70 -33.51 4.41
N ALA A 215 1.20 -33.82 3.21
CA ALA A 215 1.93 -34.51 2.15
C ALA A 215 2.89 -33.58 1.38
N ALA A 216 2.55 -32.30 1.27
CA ALA A 216 3.33 -31.27 0.61
C ALA A 216 3.28 -29.97 1.43
N PRO A 217 4.07 -29.86 2.52
CA PRO A 217 4.03 -28.70 3.39
C PRO A 217 4.42 -27.42 2.64
N PRO A 218 3.64 -26.33 2.74
CA PRO A 218 4.00 -25.07 2.09
C PRO A 218 5.21 -24.45 2.77
N THR A 219 5.93 -23.61 2.02
CA THR A 219 7.10 -22.87 2.52
C THR A 219 6.75 -22.02 3.75
N CYS A 220 5.58 -21.37 3.75
CA CYS A 220 5.16 -20.50 4.84
C CYS A 220 3.63 -20.38 4.91
N PHE A 221 3.08 -20.36 6.13
CA PHE A 221 1.73 -19.93 6.43
C PHE A 221 1.74 -18.48 6.93
N PHE A 222 0.85 -17.65 6.39
CA PHE A 222 0.63 -16.28 6.86
C PHE A 222 -0.72 -16.19 7.57
N PHE A 223 -0.68 -15.99 8.88
CA PHE A 223 -1.86 -15.76 9.70
C PHE A 223 -2.00 -14.26 9.96
N CYS A 224 -2.98 -13.65 9.33
CA CYS A 224 -3.34 -12.25 9.57
C CYS A 224 -4.41 -12.18 10.66
N GLY A 225 -4.25 -11.25 11.61
CA GLY A 225 -5.24 -10.99 12.65
C GLY A 225 -6.61 -10.59 12.08
N ASN A 226 -7.66 -10.45 12.86
CA ASN A 226 -7.68 -10.44 14.32
C ASN A 226 -7.68 -11.88 14.86
N PHE A 227 -6.87 -12.15 15.88
CA PHE A 227 -6.71 -13.50 16.45
C PHE A 227 -7.74 -13.83 17.54
N SER A 228 -8.62 -12.88 17.88
CA SER A 228 -9.75 -13.09 18.78
C SER A 228 -11.04 -12.58 18.14
N SER A 229 -12.11 -13.37 18.25
CA SER A 229 -13.47 -12.93 17.88
C SER A 229 -14.10 -11.99 18.92
N ALA A 230 -13.56 -11.99 20.14
CA ALA A 230 -13.96 -11.11 21.23
C ALA A 230 -12.75 -10.26 21.65
N PRO A 231 -12.51 -9.11 20.99
CA PRO A 231 -11.36 -8.25 21.29
C PRO A 231 -11.56 -7.39 22.56
N TYR A 232 -12.63 -7.62 23.33
CA TYR A 232 -13.00 -6.83 24.48
C TYR A 232 -12.91 -7.65 25.77
N GLY A 233 -12.53 -6.98 26.87
CA GLY A 233 -12.63 -7.52 28.23
C GLY A 233 -11.29 -7.76 28.93
N LYS A 234 -11.35 -7.86 30.26
CA LYS A 234 -10.16 -7.97 31.15
C LYS A 234 -9.29 -9.21 30.89
N ASN A 235 -9.86 -10.23 30.24
CA ASN A 235 -9.21 -11.51 29.97
C ASN A 235 -8.71 -11.66 28.53
N GLN A 236 -8.72 -10.60 27.70
CA GLN A 236 -8.34 -10.67 26.28
C GLN A 236 -6.97 -11.34 26.08
N ILE A 237 -5.93 -10.85 26.79
CA ILE A 237 -4.57 -11.40 26.72
C ILE A 237 -4.53 -12.88 27.15
N ARG A 238 -5.24 -13.23 28.23
CA ARG A 238 -5.28 -14.60 28.75
C ARG A 238 -5.96 -15.55 27.75
N SER A 239 -7.06 -15.10 27.14
CA SER A 239 -7.77 -15.85 26.11
C SER A 239 -6.89 -16.06 24.88
N LEU A 240 -6.22 -15.00 24.42
CA LEU A 240 -5.32 -15.08 23.26
C LEU A 240 -4.16 -16.05 23.50
N LYS A 241 -3.55 -16.02 24.69
CA LYS A 241 -2.54 -17.03 25.08
C LYS A 241 -3.07 -18.45 25.01
N GLY A 242 -4.29 -18.67 25.50
CA GLY A 242 -4.96 -19.97 25.41
C GLY A 242 -5.19 -20.42 23.97
N SER A 243 -5.65 -19.51 23.10
CA SER A 243 -5.85 -19.78 21.67
C SER A 243 -4.55 -20.07 20.94
N LEU A 244 -3.48 -19.33 21.22
CA LEU A 244 -2.15 -19.59 20.66
C LEU A 244 -1.62 -20.96 21.11
N LYS A 245 -1.78 -21.30 22.40
CA LYS A 245 -1.41 -22.64 22.90
C LYS A 245 -2.16 -23.74 22.16
N ALA A 246 -3.48 -23.62 22.00
CA ALA A 246 -4.27 -24.60 21.26
C ALA A 246 -3.82 -24.71 19.80
N LEU A 247 -3.49 -23.59 19.14
CA LEU A 247 -2.94 -23.62 17.78
C LEU A 247 -1.57 -24.30 17.72
N ALA A 248 -0.69 -24.04 18.69
CA ALA A 248 0.62 -24.68 18.77
C ALA A 248 0.47 -26.20 18.95
N ASP A 249 -0.44 -26.63 19.82
CA ASP A 249 -0.74 -28.05 20.06
C ASP A 249 -1.19 -28.72 18.74
N ILE A 250 -2.11 -28.09 17.99
CA ILE A 250 -2.55 -28.57 16.66
C ILE A 250 -1.37 -28.64 15.68
N ILE A 251 -0.51 -27.63 15.59
CA ILE A 251 0.66 -27.66 14.69
C ILE A 251 1.59 -28.83 15.05
N CYS A 252 1.78 -29.11 16.35
CA CYS A 252 2.61 -30.21 16.82
C CYS A 252 2.06 -31.59 16.44
N GLU A 253 0.74 -31.72 16.24
CA GLU A 253 0.10 -32.95 15.76
C GLU A 253 0.43 -33.28 14.29
N TYR A 254 0.98 -32.32 13.52
CA TYR A 254 1.40 -32.51 12.12
C TYR A 254 2.92 -32.33 11.95
N PRO A 255 3.74 -33.37 12.24
CA PRO A 255 5.20 -33.24 12.26
C PRO A 255 5.83 -32.80 10.93
N SER A 256 5.23 -33.15 9.79
CA SER A 256 5.74 -32.74 8.47
C SER A 256 5.65 -31.23 8.28
N ILE A 257 4.51 -30.65 8.67
CA ILE A 257 4.28 -29.20 8.65
C ILE A 257 5.14 -28.50 9.71
N HIS A 258 5.14 -28.99 10.95
CA HIS A 258 5.89 -28.38 12.05
C HIS A 258 7.39 -28.25 11.73
N LYS A 259 7.99 -29.25 11.06
CA LYS A 259 9.42 -29.25 10.73
C LYS A 259 9.77 -28.48 9.45
N SER A 260 8.83 -28.30 8.53
CA SER A 260 9.12 -27.80 7.17
C SER A 260 8.58 -26.40 6.91
N SER A 261 7.42 -26.07 7.48
CA SER A 261 6.73 -24.81 7.23
C SER A 261 7.12 -23.73 8.23
N ARG A 262 7.17 -22.49 7.75
CA ARG A 262 7.26 -21.29 8.60
C ARG A 262 5.89 -20.73 8.92
N PHE A 263 5.77 -20.03 10.04
CA PHE A 263 4.52 -19.44 10.51
C PHE A 263 4.71 -17.96 10.77
N VAL A 264 4.07 -17.10 9.98
CA VAL A 264 4.16 -15.64 10.15
C VAL A 264 2.82 -15.10 10.63
N PHE A 265 2.87 -14.34 11.72
CA PHE A 265 1.69 -13.73 12.34
C PHE A 265 1.74 -12.21 12.16
N VAL A 266 0.75 -11.66 11.44
CA VAL A 266 0.60 -10.22 11.18
C VAL A 266 -0.57 -9.70 12.03
N PRO A 267 -0.35 -8.79 13.00
CA PRO A 267 -1.39 -8.37 13.93
C PRO A 267 -2.46 -7.51 13.24
N GLY A 268 -3.71 -7.76 13.59
CA GLY A 268 -4.85 -6.98 13.14
C GLY A 268 -5.14 -5.75 14.02
N PRO A 269 -6.09 -4.89 13.61
CA PRO A 269 -6.40 -3.65 14.34
C PRO A 269 -7.04 -3.88 15.72
N GLU A 270 -7.61 -5.05 15.97
CA GLU A 270 -8.30 -5.36 17.24
C GLU A 270 -7.47 -6.26 18.17
N ASP A 271 -6.25 -6.61 17.76
CA ASP A 271 -5.35 -7.41 18.57
C ASP A 271 -4.68 -6.58 19.68
N PRO A 272 -4.21 -7.20 20.79
CA PRO A 272 -3.59 -6.48 21.89
C PRO A 272 -2.35 -5.67 21.47
N GLY A 273 -2.32 -4.38 21.82
CA GLY A 273 -1.25 -3.44 21.51
C GLY A 273 -1.81 -2.08 21.07
N PRO A 274 -0.96 -1.16 20.56
CA PRO A 274 -1.41 0.10 19.97
C PRO A 274 -2.02 -0.16 18.57
N GLY A 275 -3.16 -0.86 18.53
CA GLY A 275 -3.76 -1.38 17.28
C GLY A 275 -4.41 -0.32 16.37
N SER A 276 -4.69 0.87 16.86
CA SER A 276 -5.38 1.92 16.07
C SER A 276 -4.46 2.80 15.24
N ILE A 277 -3.13 2.74 15.45
CA ILE A 277 -2.13 3.60 14.79
C ILE A 277 -1.16 2.74 13.98
N LEU A 278 -0.84 3.17 12.76
CA LEU A 278 0.08 2.49 11.87
C LEU A 278 1.48 3.15 11.83
N PRO A 279 2.55 2.38 11.58
CA PRO A 279 2.61 0.91 11.63
C PRO A 279 2.38 0.37 13.04
N ARG A 280 1.79 -0.82 13.12
CA ARG A 280 1.59 -1.52 14.40
C ARG A 280 2.80 -2.38 14.73
N PRO A 281 3.27 -2.40 15.99
CA PRO A 281 4.27 -3.35 16.44
C PRO A 281 3.72 -4.78 16.42
N PRO A 282 4.60 -5.80 16.50
CA PRO A 282 4.18 -7.17 16.72
C PRO A 282 3.45 -7.33 18.06
N LEU A 283 2.75 -8.46 18.21
CA LEU A 283 2.25 -8.88 19.53
C LEU A 283 3.41 -8.96 20.53
N ALA A 284 3.16 -8.48 21.74
CA ALA A 284 4.16 -8.45 22.80
C ALA A 284 4.69 -9.86 23.11
N GLU A 285 5.99 -9.95 23.42
CA GLU A 285 6.66 -11.25 23.61
C GLU A 285 6.04 -12.07 24.73
N ASN A 286 5.56 -11.42 25.80
CA ASN A 286 4.87 -12.08 26.89
C ASN A 286 3.61 -12.84 26.44
N ILE A 287 2.99 -12.48 25.31
CA ILE A 287 1.84 -13.17 24.70
C ILE A 287 2.32 -14.37 23.88
N THR A 288 3.43 -14.22 23.16
CA THR A 288 3.84 -15.15 22.10
C THR A 288 4.95 -16.13 22.50
N GLN A 289 5.64 -15.90 23.63
CA GLN A 289 6.83 -16.66 24.04
C GLN A 289 6.57 -18.17 24.09
N ASP A 290 5.46 -18.60 24.67
CA ASP A 290 5.14 -20.02 24.86
C ASP A 290 4.87 -20.69 23.50
N PHE A 291 4.22 -19.96 22.58
CA PHE A 291 4.01 -20.41 21.20
C PHE A 291 5.34 -20.58 20.46
N ARG A 292 6.24 -19.60 20.55
CA ARG A 292 7.55 -19.64 19.87
C ARG A 292 8.45 -20.77 20.38
N GLN A 293 8.31 -21.17 21.65
CA GLN A 293 9.01 -22.32 22.20
C GLN A 293 8.51 -23.64 21.61
N LEU A 294 7.19 -23.77 21.41
CA LEU A 294 6.57 -24.96 20.83
C LEU A 294 6.73 -25.03 19.31
N VAL A 295 6.68 -23.88 18.62
CA VAL A 295 6.78 -23.75 17.16
C VAL A 295 7.93 -22.79 16.83
N PRO A 296 9.19 -23.28 16.78
CA PRO A 296 10.37 -22.42 16.66
C PRO A 296 10.50 -21.72 15.30
N PHE A 297 9.89 -22.26 14.24
CA PHE A 297 9.82 -21.61 12.93
C PHE A 297 8.66 -20.63 12.80
N SER A 298 8.39 -19.88 13.87
CA SER A 298 7.36 -18.84 13.90
C SER A 298 7.93 -17.44 14.12
N VAL A 299 7.32 -16.46 13.46
CA VAL A 299 7.67 -15.04 13.57
C VAL A 299 6.40 -14.22 13.72
N PHE A 300 6.33 -13.44 14.78
CA PHE A 300 5.28 -12.42 14.96
C PHE A 300 5.88 -11.09 14.54
N THR A 301 5.32 -10.48 13.49
CA THR A 301 5.87 -9.27 12.84
C THR A 301 4.93 -8.08 12.99
N THR A 302 5.30 -6.94 12.44
CA THR A 302 4.50 -5.70 12.43
C THR A 302 3.30 -5.81 11.48
N ASN A 303 2.42 -4.81 11.52
CA ASN A 303 1.44 -4.59 10.46
C ASN A 303 1.49 -3.14 9.94
N PRO A 304 1.75 -2.91 8.63
CA PRO A 304 2.07 -3.91 7.61
C PRO A 304 3.42 -4.60 7.86
N CYS A 305 3.73 -5.61 7.06
CA CYS A 305 5.08 -6.18 6.96
C CYS A 305 5.45 -6.44 5.50
N ARG A 306 6.73 -6.68 5.26
CA ARG A 306 7.29 -6.98 3.94
C ARG A 306 7.98 -8.34 3.97
N ILE A 307 7.73 -9.14 2.95
CA ILE A 307 8.36 -10.45 2.77
C ILE A 307 9.15 -10.39 1.47
N GLN A 308 10.45 -10.65 1.57
CA GLN A 308 11.28 -10.84 0.40
C GLN A 308 11.49 -12.34 0.23
N TYR A 309 11.07 -12.87 -0.91
CA TYR A 309 11.26 -14.27 -1.29
C TYR A 309 11.98 -14.33 -2.64
N CYS A 310 13.24 -14.75 -2.64
CA CYS A 310 14.11 -14.69 -3.82
C CYS A 310 14.12 -13.27 -4.40
N THR A 311 13.68 -13.05 -5.62
CA THR A 311 13.58 -11.71 -6.20
C THR A 311 12.23 -11.04 -6.00
N GLN A 312 11.30 -11.71 -5.33
CA GLN A 312 9.92 -11.26 -5.24
C GLN A 312 9.68 -10.46 -3.96
N GLU A 313 9.03 -9.33 -4.15
CA GLU A 313 8.66 -8.37 -3.12
C GLU A 313 7.17 -8.53 -2.79
N ILE A 314 6.86 -8.94 -1.56
CA ILE A 314 5.47 -9.17 -1.11
C ILE A 314 5.17 -8.25 0.07
N ILE A 315 4.16 -7.39 -0.06
CA ILE A 315 3.66 -6.57 1.05
C ILE A 315 2.41 -7.23 1.63
N ILE A 316 2.36 -7.41 2.96
CA ILE A 316 1.18 -7.93 3.65
C ILE A 316 0.66 -6.84 4.59
N PHE A 317 -0.62 -6.52 4.44
CA PHE A 317 -1.30 -5.50 5.24
C PHE A 317 -2.67 -5.98 5.69
N ARG A 318 -2.86 -6.05 7.01
CA ARG A 318 -4.14 -6.38 7.65
C ARG A 318 -4.90 -5.12 8.06
N GLU A 319 -5.94 -4.80 7.31
CA GLU A 319 -6.84 -3.67 7.60
C GLU A 319 -8.21 -3.86 6.94
N ASP A 320 -9.28 -3.35 7.55
CA ASP A 320 -10.62 -3.29 6.95
C ASP A 320 -10.74 -2.06 6.04
N LEU A 321 -9.87 -2.00 5.04
CA LEU A 321 -9.55 -0.81 4.25
C LEU A 321 -10.59 -0.50 3.17
N VAL A 322 -11.12 -1.50 2.46
CA VAL A 322 -12.07 -1.29 1.35
C VAL A 322 -13.27 -0.49 1.84
N ASN A 323 -13.87 -0.93 2.95
CA ASN A 323 -15.01 -0.25 3.56
C ASN A 323 -14.64 1.14 4.12
N LYS A 324 -13.42 1.31 4.65
CA LYS A 324 -12.93 2.63 5.10
C LYS A 324 -12.82 3.60 3.93
N MET A 325 -12.29 3.16 2.79
CA MET A 325 -12.19 3.97 1.58
C MET A 325 -13.56 4.31 1.01
N CYS A 326 -14.46 3.33 0.86
CA CYS A 326 -15.82 3.58 0.37
C CYS A 326 -16.57 4.64 1.19
N ARG A 327 -16.42 4.64 2.52
CA ARG A 327 -17.06 5.64 3.40
C ARG A 327 -16.49 7.05 3.28
N ASN A 328 -15.26 7.20 2.80
CA ASN A 328 -14.57 8.48 2.65
C ASN A 328 -14.40 8.87 1.19
N CYS A 329 -15.11 8.20 0.28
CA CYS A 329 -15.11 8.55 -1.13
C CYS A 329 -15.80 9.90 -1.34
N VAL A 330 -15.18 10.78 -2.13
CA VAL A 330 -15.78 12.02 -2.64
C VAL A 330 -17.06 11.70 -3.42
N ARG A 331 -17.06 10.57 -4.13
CA ARG A 331 -18.20 10.03 -4.86
C ARG A 331 -18.06 8.51 -4.97
N PHE A 332 -19.17 7.79 -4.99
CA PHE A 332 -19.16 6.37 -5.32
C PHE A 332 -18.57 6.15 -6.73
N PRO A 333 -17.72 5.11 -6.90
CA PRO A 333 -17.21 4.77 -8.22
C PRO A 333 -18.33 4.33 -9.16
N SER A 334 -18.06 4.41 -10.46
CA SER A 334 -18.95 3.90 -11.50
C SER A 334 -19.22 2.40 -11.32
N SER A 335 -20.44 1.95 -11.60
CA SER A 335 -20.83 0.53 -11.49
C SER A 335 -20.30 -0.37 -12.63
N ASN A 336 -19.56 0.20 -13.57
CA ASN A 336 -18.99 -0.51 -14.73
C ASN A 336 -17.79 -1.40 -14.38
N MET A 337 -17.22 -1.24 -13.20
CA MET A 337 -16.07 -1.98 -12.72
C MET A 337 -16.30 -2.32 -11.24
N ASP A 338 -15.84 -3.49 -10.82
CA ASP A 338 -16.03 -3.93 -9.46
C ASP A 338 -15.19 -3.09 -8.47
N ILE A 339 -15.64 -3.05 -7.22
CA ILE A 339 -14.96 -2.30 -6.15
C ILE A 339 -13.50 -2.74 -5.97
N PRO A 340 -13.14 -4.05 -5.99
CA PRO A 340 -11.74 -4.48 -5.92
C PRO A 340 -10.83 -3.87 -6.98
N ASN A 341 -11.26 -3.76 -8.24
CA ASN A 341 -10.48 -3.15 -9.31
C ASN A 341 -10.28 -1.63 -9.08
N HIS A 342 -11.34 -0.92 -8.67
CA HIS A 342 -11.25 0.49 -8.27
C HIS A 342 -10.29 0.69 -7.09
N PHE A 343 -10.40 -0.18 -6.08
CA PHE A 343 -9.57 -0.16 -4.87
C PHE A 343 -8.09 -0.39 -5.20
N VAL A 344 -7.76 -1.47 -5.92
CA VAL A 344 -6.38 -1.80 -6.28
C VAL A 344 -5.75 -0.70 -7.14
N LYS A 345 -6.49 -0.18 -8.12
CA LYS A 345 -6.01 0.95 -8.92
C LYS A 345 -5.69 2.15 -8.04
N THR A 346 -6.51 2.42 -7.02
CA THR A 346 -6.27 3.52 -6.09
C THR A 346 -4.98 3.30 -5.29
N ILE A 347 -4.81 2.16 -4.63
CA ILE A 347 -3.63 1.91 -3.78
C ILE A 347 -2.32 2.03 -4.58
N LEU A 348 -2.26 1.43 -5.77
CA LEU A 348 -1.06 1.49 -6.61
C LEU A 348 -0.82 2.89 -7.18
N SER A 349 -1.89 3.58 -7.61
CA SER A 349 -1.76 4.95 -8.12
C SER A 349 -1.39 5.95 -7.01
N GLN A 350 -1.82 5.72 -5.77
CA GLN A 350 -1.38 6.53 -4.63
C GLN A 350 0.02 6.13 -4.14
N GLY A 351 0.52 4.95 -4.50
CA GLY A 351 1.79 4.42 -4.03
C GLY A 351 1.84 4.30 -2.50
N HIS A 352 0.68 4.10 -1.85
CA HIS A 352 0.52 4.21 -0.40
C HIS A 352 -0.62 3.31 0.09
N LEU A 353 -0.42 2.59 1.19
CA LEU A 353 -1.41 1.66 1.76
C LEU A 353 -2.63 2.35 2.35
N THR A 354 -2.47 3.58 2.85
CA THR A 354 -3.55 4.33 3.51
C THR A 354 -3.69 5.75 2.92
N PRO A 355 -4.20 5.90 1.69
CA PRO A 355 -4.45 7.19 1.05
C PRO A 355 -5.72 7.85 1.61
N LEU A 356 -5.76 7.98 2.93
CA LEU A 356 -6.88 8.46 3.72
C LEU A 356 -6.38 9.53 4.71
N PRO A 357 -7.27 10.38 5.22
CA PRO A 357 -6.92 11.37 6.23
C PRO A 357 -6.46 10.70 7.54
N LEU A 358 -5.61 11.39 8.30
CA LEU A 358 -5.07 10.88 9.57
C LEU A 358 -6.13 10.59 10.65
N TYR A 359 -7.29 11.25 10.58
CA TYR A 359 -8.40 10.96 11.51
C TYR A 359 -9.17 9.67 11.14
N VAL A 360 -9.07 9.21 9.90
CA VAL A 360 -9.65 7.94 9.41
C VAL A 360 -8.65 6.80 9.57
N SER A 361 -7.39 7.07 9.23
CA SER A 361 -6.28 6.14 9.31
C SER A 361 -5.11 6.79 10.05
N PRO A 362 -5.06 6.67 11.38
CA PRO A 362 -3.98 7.24 12.18
C PRO A 362 -2.63 6.59 11.84
N VAL A 363 -1.61 7.42 11.64
CA VAL A 363 -0.24 7.01 11.32
C VAL A 363 0.73 7.76 12.23
N TYR A 364 1.78 7.09 12.71
CA TYR A 364 2.93 7.73 13.33
C TYR A 364 3.65 8.57 12.27
N TRP A 365 3.60 9.90 12.39
CA TRP A 365 3.91 10.81 11.28
C TRP A 365 5.29 10.56 10.65
N ALA A 366 6.31 10.36 11.49
CA ALA A 366 7.67 10.12 11.03
C ALA A 366 7.89 8.74 10.37
N TYR A 367 6.95 7.81 10.52
CA TYR A 367 6.99 6.45 9.98
C TYR A 367 6.08 6.24 8.76
N ASP A 368 5.46 7.29 8.20
CA ASP A 368 4.57 7.15 7.04
C ASP A 368 5.23 6.46 5.84
N TYR A 369 6.54 6.67 5.64
CA TYR A 369 7.32 6.06 4.56
C TYR A 369 7.27 4.52 4.55
N SER A 370 7.03 3.89 5.70
CA SER A 370 6.92 2.42 5.84
C SER A 370 5.62 1.85 5.27
N LEU A 371 4.61 2.71 5.04
CA LEU A 371 3.31 2.36 4.46
C LEU A 371 3.29 2.55 2.93
N ARG A 372 4.46 2.83 2.33
CA ARG A 372 4.63 3.08 0.91
C ARG A 372 4.55 1.79 0.10
N VAL A 373 3.82 1.88 -1.03
CA VAL A 373 3.68 0.87 -2.09
C VAL A 373 4.38 1.36 -3.36
N TYR A 374 5.57 1.93 -3.17
CA TYR A 374 6.43 2.44 -4.23
C TYR A 374 7.91 2.18 -3.85
N PRO A 375 8.70 1.47 -4.68
CA PRO A 375 8.32 0.82 -5.93
C PRO A 375 7.15 -0.17 -5.79
N VAL A 376 6.46 -0.45 -6.89
CA VAL A 376 5.32 -1.40 -6.90
C VAL A 376 5.85 -2.81 -6.60
N PRO A 377 5.29 -3.54 -5.61
CA PRO A 377 5.72 -4.90 -5.28
C PRO A 377 5.24 -5.92 -6.34
N ASP A 378 5.76 -7.14 -6.29
CA ASP A 378 5.22 -8.25 -7.09
C ASP A 378 3.84 -8.70 -6.58
N VAL A 379 3.68 -8.72 -5.25
CA VAL A 379 2.42 -9.12 -4.62
C VAL A 379 2.05 -8.14 -3.50
N LEU A 380 0.78 -7.73 -3.50
CA LEU A 380 0.18 -6.93 -2.44
C LEU A 380 -0.98 -7.71 -1.81
N VAL A 381 -0.80 -8.16 -0.57
CA VAL A 381 -1.84 -8.84 0.20
C VAL A 381 -2.52 -7.82 1.11
N ILE A 382 -3.76 -7.48 0.79
CA ILE A 382 -4.64 -6.70 1.67
C ILE A 382 -5.58 -7.67 2.36
N ALA A 383 -5.22 -8.12 3.56
CA ALA A 383 -6.09 -8.96 4.38
C ALA A 383 -7.24 -8.10 4.93
N ASP A 384 -8.36 -8.10 4.21
CA ASP A 384 -9.56 -7.36 4.56
C ASP A 384 -10.67 -8.32 4.99
N LYS A 385 -11.63 -7.82 5.75
CA LYS A 385 -12.89 -8.54 5.98
C LYS A 385 -13.86 -8.49 4.80
N TYR A 386 -13.60 -7.62 3.82
CA TYR A 386 -14.31 -7.59 2.55
C TYR A 386 -14.24 -8.96 1.84
N ASP A 387 -15.11 -9.17 0.86
CA ASP A 387 -15.15 -10.40 0.09
C ASP A 387 -13.78 -10.71 -0.55
N PRO A 388 -13.36 -11.98 -0.58
CA PRO A 388 -12.08 -12.37 -1.17
C PRO A 388 -11.99 -11.95 -2.64
N PHE A 389 -10.81 -11.51 -3.08
CA PHE A 389 -10.57 -11.16 -4.48
C PHE A 389 -9.11 -11.35 -4.87
N THR A 390 -8.88 -11.46 -6.17
CA THR A 390 -7.54 -11.42 -6.79
C THR A 390 -7.62 -10.53 -8.02
N VAL A 391 -6.81 -9.47 -8.06
CA VAL A 391 -6.77 -8.48 -9.14
C VAL A 391 -5.32 -8.24 -9.51
N THR A 392 -4.99 -8.24 -10.79
CA THR A 392 -3.66 -7.87 -11.27
C THR A 392 -3.69 -6.49 -11.89
N ASN A 393 -2.79 -5.60 -11.46
CA ASN A 393 -2.68 -4.26 -12.02
C ASN A 393 -1.22 -3.79 -11.98
N THR A 394 -0.73 -3.22 -13.09
CA THR A 394 0.64 -2.71 -13.20
C THR A 394 1.70 -3.72 -12.72
N ASP A 395 1.61 -4.96 -13.22
CA ASP A 395 2.47 -6.11 -12.88
C ASP A 395 2.50 -6.51 -11.39
N CYS A 396 1.59 -5.98 -10.56
CA CYS A 396 1.40 -6.36 -9.17
C CYS A 396 0.15 -7.23 -9.02
N VAL A 397 0.30 -8.40 -8.39
CA VAL A 397 -0.80 -9.27 -8.03
C VAL A 397 -1.35 -8.83 -6.67
N CYS A 398 -2.57 -8.30 -6.65
CA CYS A 398 -3.23 -7.85 -5.44
C CYS A 398 -4.25 -8.89 -4.96
N ILE A 399 -4.16 -9.29 -3.69
CA ILE A 399 -4.92 -10.40 -3.12
C ILE A 399 -5.61 -9.94 -1.85
N ASN A 400 -6.88 -10.29 -1.71
CA ASN A 400 -7.58 -10.32 -0.43
C ASN A 400 -8.05 -11.77 -0.16
N PRO A 401 -7.55 -12.45 0.89
CA PRO A 401 -8.06 -13.76 1.28
C PRO A 401 -9.44 -13.71 1.94
N GLY A 402 -9.90 -12.52 2.34
CA GLY A 402 -11.13 -12.34 3.10
C GLY A 402 -11.00 -12.81 4.55
N SER A 403 -12.10 -12.69 5.28
CA SER A 403 -12.20 -13.13 6.67
C SER A 403 -12.44 -14.64 6.75
N PHE A 404 -11.42 -15.45 7.01
CA PHE A 404 -11.49 -16.91 7.15
C PHE A 404 -12.79 -17.46 7.81
N PRO A 405 -13.22 -17.00 9.01
CA PRO A 405 -14.45 -17.53 9.64
C PRO A 405 -15.76 -17.08 8.97
N ARG A 406 -15.74 -16.05 8.11
CA ARG A 406 -16.92 -15.48 7.43
C ARG A 406 -17.00 -15.83 5.95
N SER A 407 -15.87 -16.14 5.32
CA SER A 407 -15.79 -16.56 3.92
C SER A 407 -16.00 -18.06 3.73
N GLY A 408 -16.51 -18.80 4.73
CA GLY A 408 -16.62 -20.25 4.63
C GLY A 408 -15.25 -20.95 4.67
N PHE A 409 -14.31 -20.41 5.44
CA PHE A 409 -12.94 -20.93 5.59
C PHE A 409 -12.08 -20.82 4.32
N SER A 410 -12.35 -19.82 3.46
CA SER A 410 -11.49 -19.53 2.30
C SER A 410 -10.13 -18.96 2.72
N PHE A 411 -9.10 -19.33 1.98
CA PHE A 411 -7.76 -18.78 2.07
C PHE A 411 -7.21 -18.54 0.66
N LYS A 412 -5.94 -18.16 0.52
CA LYS A 412 -5.28 -17.96 -0.78
C LYS A 412 -3.91 -18.62 -0.74
N VAL A 413 -3.52 -19.23 -1.85
CA VAL A 413 -2.20 -19.83 -2.03
C VAL A 413 -1.48 -19.07 -3.14
N PHE A 414 -0.24 -18.65 -2.89
CA PHE A 414 0.58 -18.01 -3.89
C PHE A 414 1.77 -18.90 -4.22
N TYR A 415 1.97 -19.20 -5.49
CA TYR A 415 3.11 -19.95 -6.01
C TYR A 415 4.11 -18.96 -6.60
N PRO A 416 5.25 -18.71 -5.95
CA PRO A 416 6.18 -17.69 -6.42
C PRO A 416 6.82 -18.06 -7.77
N SER A 417 7.03 -19.34 -8.06
CA SER A 417 7.75 -19.80 -9.26
C SER A 417 7.14 -19.30 -10.57
N ASN A 418 5.82 -19.21 -10.64
CA ASN A 418 5.05 -18.79 -11.82
C ASN A 418 4.10 -17.61 -11.52
N LYS A 419 4.20 -17.03 -10.32
CA LYS A 419 3.33 -15.97 -9.80
C LYS A 419 1.83 -16.30 -9.86
N THR A 420 1.44 -17.57 -9.72
CA THR A 420 0.02 -17.96 -9.73
C THR A 420 -0.62 -17.89 -8.36
N VAL A 421 -1.90 -17.52 -8.32
CA VAL A 421 -2.72 -17.49 -7.11
C VAL A 421 -3.82 -18.53 -7.25
N GLU A 422 -4.00 -19.36 -6.21
CA GLU A 422 -5.10 -20.31 -6.05
C GLU A 422 -5.95 -19.94 -4.80
N ASP A 423 -7.17 -20.48 -4.76
CA ASP A 423 -8.17 -20.31 -3.71
C ASP A 423 -8.29 -21.53 -2.79
#